data_AF-A0A7V2CZJ4-F1
#
_entry.id   AF-A0A7V2CZJ4-F1
#
_cell.length_a   1.000
_cell.length_b   1.000
_cell.length_c   1.000
_cell.angle_alpha   90.00
_cell.angle_beta   90.00
_cell.angle_gamma   90.00
#
_symmetry.space_group_name_H-M   'P 1'
#
loop_
_entity.id
_entity.type
_entity.pdbx_description
1 polymer ?
#
loop_
_entity_poly.entity_id
_entity_poly.type
_entity_poly.pdbx_seq_one_letter_code
_entity_poly.pdbx_strand_id
1 'polypeptide(L)'
;MGYRSTASFGKRQEFVAVAELLRRGFDVYMTLVDDQQIDCVIRREGADGTPDYLDIQIKARSDGAKYGATFSAMTVRHPRPNFWFIFYSETAGMYWVIPSEDVVKLASVNKGGTTGKHKGKLTLVLCNRTKKGLTPRPKFRAYENAFDQLQRGGTRGVPA
;
A
#
# COMPACT_ATOMS: atom_id res chain seq x y z
N MET A 1 28.17 -2.96 -7.06
CA MET A 1 27.35 -1.73 -6.93
C MET A 1 25.83 -1.94 -6.95
N GLY A 2 25.28 -3.15 -7.19
CA GLY A 2 23.82 -3.35 -7.34
C GLY A 2 22.96 -3.33 -6.06
N TYR A 3 23.50 -3.74 -4.90
CA TYR A 3 22.72 -3.82 -3.65
C TYR A 3 22.32 -2.45 -3.09
N ARG A 4 23.12 -1.41 -3.39
CA ARG A 4 22.84 -0.04 -2.99
C ARG A 4 21.71 0.61 -3.81
N SER A 5 21.24 0.04 -4.93
CA SER A 5 20.24 0.69 -5.78
C SER A 5 18.79 0.32 -5.46
N THR A 6 18.50 -0.95 -5.13
CA THR A 6 17.11 -1.42 -4.95
C THR A 6 16.60 -1.28 -3.51
N ALA A 7 17.40 -1.66 -2.51
CA ALA A 7 17.04 -1.47 -1.10
C ALA A 7 16.91 0.03 -0.74
N SER A 8 17.79 0.86 -1.30
CA SER A 8 17.69 2.32 -1.13
C SER A 8 16.49 2.92 -1.87
N PHE A 9 16.03 2.31 -2.97
CA PHE A 9 14.83 2.78 -3.66
C PHE A 9 13.60 2.59 -2.79
N GLY A 10 13.39 1.39 -2.24
CA GLY A 10 12.26 1.13 -1.33
C GLY A 10 12.21 2.14 -0.19
N LYS A 11 13.34 2.33 0.50
CA LYS A 11 13.41 3.26 1.63
C LYS A 11 13.20 4.73 1.23
N ARG A 12 13.72 5.17 0.09
CA ARG A 12 13.45 6.53 -0.42
C ARG A 12 11.97 6.73 -0.71
N GLN A 13 11.30 5.73 -1.28
CA GLN A 13 9.88 5.83 -1.59
C GLN A 13 9.00 5.80 -0.34
N GLU A 14 9.39 5.07 0.70
CA GLU A 14 8.77 5.18 2.02
C GLU A 14 8.83 6.65 2.52
N PHE A 15 10.00 7.29 2.47
CA PHE A 15 10.13 8.70 2.86
C PHE A 15 9.31 9.66 1.99
N VAL A 16 9.21 9.41 0.69
CA VAL A 16 8.36 10.22 -0.21
C VAL A 16 6.88 10.10 0.15
N ALA A 17 6.39 8.87 0.40
CA ALA A 17 5.01 8.67 0.83
C ALA A 17 4.74 9.24 2.23
N VAL A 18 5.70 9.16 3.16
CA VAL A 18 5.63 9.83 4.46
C VAL A 18 5.57 11.35 4.31
N ALA A 19 6.41 11.93 3.44
CA ALA A 19 6.35 13.36 3.15
C ALA A 19 4.99 13.78 2.58
N GLU A 20 4.39 12.94 1.73
CA GLU A 20 3.03 13.17 1.20
C GLU A 20 1.95 13.08 2.29
N LEU A 21 2.09 12.16 3.26
CA LEU A 21 1.22 12.12 4.44
C LEU A 21 1.35 13.40 5.28
N LEU A 22 2.58 13.82 5.58
CA LEU A 22 2.84 15.04 6.35
C LEU A 22 2.29 16.29 5.63
N ARG A 23 2.47 16.37 4.31
CA ARG A 23 1.93 17.46 3.48
C ARG A 23 0.40 17.55 3.54
N ARG A 24 -0.26 16.42 3.79
CA ARG A 24 -1.72 16.32 3.95
C ARG A 24 -2.19 16.52 5.39
N GLY A 25 -1.27 16.79 6.32
CA GLY A 25 -1.59 17.09 7.72
C GLY A 25 -1.77 15.87 8.62
N PHE A 26 -1.31 14.68 8.22
CA PHE A 26 -1.31 13.52 9.09
C PHE A 26 -0.21 13.63 10.15
N ASP A 27 -0.52 13.17 11.37
CA ASP A 27 0.46 12.96 12.44
C ASP A 27 1.11 11.58 12.26
N VAL A 28 2.39 11.55 11.86
CA VAL A 28 3.10 10.34 11.40
C VAL A 28 4.27 10.00 12.32
N TYR A 29 4.27 8.77 12.84
CA TYR A 29 5.32 8.19 13.65
C TYR A 29 6.09 7.16 12.83
N MET A 30 7.41 7.28 12.79
CA MET A 30 8.28 6.34 12.06
C MET A 30 8.63 5.13 12.92
N THR A 31 8.69 3.94 12.32
CA THR A 31 9.21 2.75 12.98
C THR A 31 10.75 2.77 12.96
N LEU A 32 11.39 2.35 14.05
CA LEU A 32 12.84 2.19 14.10
C LEU A 32 13.30 0.94 13.34
N VAL A 33 12.49 -0.12 13.36
CA VAL A 33 12.73 -1.40 12.69
C VAL A 33 11.42 -1.85 12.02
N ASP A 34 11.50 -2.27 10.76
CA ASP A 34 10.37 -2.85 10.01
C ASP A 34 10.45 -4.39 10.03
N ASP A 35 10.09 -5.00 11.16
CA ASP A 35 9.94 -6.46 11.28
C ASP A 35 8.46 -6.91 11.27
N GLN A 36 7.54 -5.97 11.50
CA GLN A 36 6.09 -6.17 11.54
C GLN A 36 5.35 -5.81 10.24
N GLN A 37 6.05 -5.46 9.16
CA GLN A 37 5.45 -4.94 7.92
C GLN A 37 4.79 -3.55 8.10
N ILE A 38 5.42 -2.70 8.91
CA ILE A 38 4.93 -1.38 9.29
C ILE A 38 6.06 -0.38 9.05
N ASP A 39 5.88 0.48 8.05
CA ASP A 39 6.85 1.51 7.70
C ASP A 39 6.63 2.78 8.52
N CYS A 40 5.39 3.08 8.86
CA CYS A 40 5.02 4.15 9.78
C CYS A 40 3.64 3.89 10.42
N VAL A 41 3.33 4.67 11.46
CA VAL A 41 2.04 4.71 12.13
C VAL A 41 1.44 6.10 11.96
N ILE A 42 0.16 6.18 11.62
CA ILE A 42 -0.60 7.44 11.67
C ILE A 42 -1.36 7.48 12.98
N ARG A 43 -1.16 8.54 13.76
CA ARG A 43 -1.99 8.85 14.93
C ARG A 43 -3.11 9.78 14.50
N ARG A 44 -4.30 9.54 15.02
CA ARG A 44 -5.48 10.40 14.84
C ARG A 44 -6.28 10.48 16.13
N GLU A 45 -7.17 11.46 16.20
CA GLU A 45 -8.14 11.53 17.30
C GLU A 45 -9.29 10.56 17.03
N GLY A 46 -9.56 9.68 17.98
CA GLY A 46 -10.71 8.79 18.00
C GLY A 46 -11.99 9.52 18.36
N ALA A 47 -13.13 8.88 18.13
CA ALA A 47 -14.46 9.46 18.33
C ALA A 47 -14.76 9.84 19.79
N ASP A 48 -14.10 9.17 20.74
CA ASP A 48 -14.19 9.41 22.19
C ASP A 48 -13.06 10.32 22.71
N GLY A 49 -12.29 10.94 21.82
CA GLY A 49 -11.13 11.76 22.17
C GLY A 49 -9.88 10.96 22.54
N THR A 50 -9.93 9.63 22.50
CA THR A 50 -8.73 8.80 22.70
C THR A 50 -7.92 8.68 21.41
N PRO A 51 -6.59 8.51 21.47
CA PRO A 51 -5.80 8.32 20.26
C PRO A 51 -6.15 7.00 19.55
N ASP A 52 -6.39 7.07 18.25
CA ASP A 52 -6.51 5.91 17.36
C ASP A 52 -5.29 5.85 16.43
N TYR A 53 -4.86 4.65 16.08
CA TYR A 53 -3.60 4.41 15.38
C TYR A 53 -3.81 3.51 14.17
N LEU A 54 -3.28 3.94 13.03
CA LEU A 54 -3.23 3.14 11.81
C LEU A 54 -1.81 2.68 11.54
N ASP A 55 -1.62 1.38 11.38
CA ASP A 55 -0.39 0.79 10.89
C ASP A 55 -0.35 0.95 9.35
N ILE A 56 0.74 1.48 8.82
CA ILE A 56 0.89 1.74 7.38
C ILE A 56 2.07 0.95 6.81
N GLN A 57 1.81 0.15 5.78
CA GLN A 57 2.83 -0.39 4.89
C GLN A 57 2.81 0.38 3.56
N ILE A 58 3.96 0.86 3.14
CA ILE A 58 4.21 1.56 1.89
C ILE A 58 4.86 0.58 0.91
N LYS A 59 4.38 0.57 -0.33
CA LYS A 59 5.05 -0.14 -1.43
C LYS A 59 5.05 0.70 -2.69
N ALA A 60 6.22 0.83 -3.31
CA ALA A 60 6.37 1.63 -4.51
C ALA A 60 6.86 0.82 -5.71
N ARG A 61 6.62 1.38 -6.90
CA ARG A 61 7.15 0.91 -8.19
C ARG A 61 7.76 2.09 -8.94
N SER A 62 9.02 1.92 -9.33
CA SER A 62 9.75 2.90 -10.12
C SER A 62 9.24 2.95 -11.56
N ASP A 63 9.47 4.06 -12.25
CA ASP A 63 9.06 4.20 -13.65
C ASP A 63 9.75 3.19 -14.59
N GLY A 64 11.01 2.84 -14.30
CA GLY A 64 11.78 1.84 -15.05
C GLY A 64 11.35 0.38 -14.82
N ALA A 65 10.33 0.11 -14.01
CA ALA A 65 9.92 -1.26 -13.70
C ALA A 65 9.14 -1.89 -14.87
N LYS A 66 9.52 -3.11 -15.29
CA LYS A 66 8.83 -3.88 -16.35
C LYS A 66 7.32 -3.96 -16.13
N TYR A 67 6.89 -4.05 -14.87
CA TYR A 67 5.50 -4.07 -14.43
C TYR A 67 5.22 -2.91 -13.45
N GLY A 68 5.18 -1.68 -13.96
CA GLY A 68 5.10 -0.44 -13.19
C GLY A 68 3.91 -0.30 -12.22
N ALA A 69 2.86 -1.11 -12.34
CA ALA A 69 1.71 -1.11 -11.43
C ALA A 69 1.38 -2.51 -10.86
N THR A 70 2.35 -3.43 -10.86
CA THR A 70 2.20 -4.79 -10.32
C THR A 70 3.02 -4.97 -9.05
N PHE A 71 2.34 -5.30 -7.96
CA PHE A 71 2.92 -5.61 -6.66
C PHE A 71 2.80 -7.11 -6.40
N SER A 72 3.84 -7.85 -6.76
CA SER A 72 3.87 -9.32 -6.69
C SER A 72 4.62 -9.85 -5.47
N ALA A 73 4.43 -11.15 -5.21
CA ALA A 73 5.13 -11.90 -4.17
C ALA A 73 4.93 -11.34 -2.75
N MET A 74 3.82 -10.65 -2.50
CA MET A 74 3.54 -10.02 -1.22
C MET A 74 3.04 -11.03 -0.19
N THR A 75 3.22 -10.68 1.08
CA THR A 75 2.58 -11.33 2.23
C THR A 75 1.96 -10.24 3.08
N VAL A 76 0.79 -10.52 3.64
CA VAL A 76 0.10 -9.66 4.59
C VAL A 76 -0.07 -10.49 5.86
N ARG A 77 0.85 -10.33 6.82
CA ARG A 77 0.78 -10.99 8.13
C ARG A 77 -0.28 -10.25 8.94
N HIS A 78 -1.36 -10.93 9.29
CA HIS A 78 -2.47 -10.38 10.11
C HIS A 78 -3.22 -9.18 9.49
N PRO A 79 -3.98 -9.38 8.40
CA PRO A 79 -4.91 -8.37 7.89
C PRO A 79 -5.91 -7.95 8.98
N ARG A 80 -6.13 -6.64 9.14
CA ARG A 80 -6.97 -6.07 10.21
C ARG A 80 -7.44 -4.65 9.86
N PRO A 81 -8.52 -4.15 10.49
CA PRO A 81 -9.12 -2.86 10.13
C PRO A 81 -8.21 -1.63 10.24
N ASN A 82 -7.25 -1.65 11.17
CA ASN A 82 -6.31 -0.55 11.39
C ASN A 82 -4.97 -0.73 10.65
N PHE A 83 -4.84 -1.75 9.81
CA PHE A 83 -3.64 -1.96 9.00
C PHE A 83 -3.92 -1.64 7.52
N TRP A 84 -3.15 -0.72 6.97
CA TRP A 84 -3.36 -0.14 5.64
C TRP A 84 -2.11 -0.21 4.77
N PHE A 85 -2.34 -0.24 3.47
CA PHE A 85 -1.30 -0.18 2.45
C PHE A 85 -1.41 1.13 1.67
N ILE A 86 -0.27 1.77 1.46
CA ILE A 86 -0.11 2.86 0.48
C ILE A 86 0.74 2.31 -0.66
N PHE A 87 0.10 2.06 -1.80
CA PHE A 87 0.79 1.69 -3.03
C PHE A 87 1.07 2.93 -3.85
N TYR A 88 2.29 3.07 -4.34
CA TYR A 88 2.67 4.14 -5.26
C TYR A 88 3.26 3.58 -6.55
N SER A 89 2.85 4.13 -7.70
CA SER A 89 3.44 3.82 -8.99
C SER A 89 3.91 5.12 -9.64
N GLU A 90 5.22 5.26 -9.84
CA GLU A 90 5.78 6.39 -10.58
C GLU A 90 5.25 6.41 -12.03
N THR A 91 5.20 5.24 -12.70
CA THR A 91 4.67 5.14 -14.07
C THR A 91 3.20 5.57 -14.18
N ALA A 92 2.40 5.31 -13.15
CA ALA A 92 1.00 5.74 -13.13
C ALA A 92 0.80 7.13 -12.51
N GLY A 93 1.83 7.72 -11.89
CA GLY A 93 1.77 9.00 -11.18
C GLY A 93 0.71 9.03 -10.07
N MET A 94 0.45 7.89 -9.42
CA MET A 94 -0.76 7.72 -8.60
C MET A 94 -0.52 6.84 -7.37
N TYR A 95 -1.23 7.18 -6.28
CA TYR A 95 -1.31 6.37 -5.09
C TYR A 95 -2.60 5.54 -5.06
N TRP A 96 -2.54 4.39 -4.39
CA TRP A 96 -3.72 3.67 -3.94
C TRP A 96 -3.61 3.41 -2.44
N VAL A 97 -4.61 3.86 -1.69
CA VAL A 97 -4.70 3.71 -0.24
C VAL A 97 -5.72 2.61 0.06
N ILE A 98 -5.26 1.43 0.47
CA ILE A 98 -6.09 0.22 0.52
C ILE A 98 -5.99 -0.44 1.91
N PRO A 99 -7.11 -0.76 2.57
CA PRO A 99 -7.07 -1.57 3.79
C PRO A 99 -6.42 -2.93 3.56
N SER A 100 -5.69 -3.45 4.53
CA SER A 100 -5.01 -4.75 4.44
C SER A 100 -5.96 -5.91 4.13
N GLU A 101 -7.19 -5.89 4.69
CA GLU A 101 -8.24 -6.88 4.41
C GLU A 101 -8.67 -6.85 2.94
N ASP A 102 -8.79 -5.65 2.37
CA ASP A 102 -9.17 -5.46 0.97
C ASP A 102 -8.01 -5.86 0.04
N VAL A 103 -6.75 -5.65 0.45
CA VAL A 103 -5.57 -6.16 -0.28
C VAL A 103 -5.65 -7.68 -0.41
N VAL A 104 -5.92 -8.40 0.68
CA VAL A 104 -6.04 -9.87 0.66
C VAL A 104 -7.23 -10.32 -0.21
N LYS A 105 -8.36 -9.63 -0.12
CA LYS A 105 -9.57 -9.93 -0.89
C LYS A 105 -9.41 -9.69 -2.39
N LEU A 106 -8.72 -8.61 -2.78
CA LEU A 106 -8.67 -8.13 -4.17
C LEU A 106 -7.45 -8.63 -4.94
N ALA A 107 -6.40 -9.09 -4.24
CA ALA A 107 -5.19 -9.65 -4.84
C ALA A 107 -5.44 -11.05 -5.42
N SER A 108 -4.66 -11.42 -6.44
CA SER A 108 -4.57 -12.80 -6.87
C SER A 108 -3.57 -13.57 -6.01
N VAL A 109 -3.91 -14.81 -5.68
CA VAL A 109 -3.01 -15.73 -4.96
C VAL A 109 -2.25 -16.57 -5.97
N ASN A 110 -0.91 -16.60 -5.85
CA ASN A 110 -0.11 -17.53 -6.64
C ASN A 110 -0.36 -18.97 -6.13
N LYS A 111 -0.99 -19.80 -6.97
CA LYS A 111 -1.33 -21.20 -6.64
C LYS A 111 -0.12 -22.15 -6.68
N GLY A 112 1.03 -21.67 -7.13
CA GLY A 112 2.26 -22.44 -7.33
C GLY A 112 2.55 -22.65 -8.82
N GLY A 113 3.84 -22.67 -9.15
CA GLY A 113 4.38 -23.22 -10.40
C GLY A 113 5.37 -24.33 -10.08
N THR A 114 6.13 -24.81 -11.07
CA THR A 114 7.03 -25.97 -10.96
C THR A 114 7.97 -25.96 -9.75
N THR A 115 8.41 -24.78 -9.29
CA THR A 115 9.36 -24.63 -8.16
C THR A 115 8.71 -24.33 -6.82
N GLY A 116 7.40 -24.04 -6.76
CA GLY A 116 6.69 -23.71 -5.51
C GLY A 116 7.11 -22.44 -4.75
N LYS A 117 8.23 -21.79 -5.11
CA LYS A 117 8.90 -20.69 -4.37
C LYS A 117 8.00 -19.52 -3.96
N HIS A 118 6.95 -19.24 -4.73
CA HIS A 118 6.03 -18.12 -4.49
C HIS A 118 4.59 -18.57 -4.22
N LYS A 119 4.36 -19.86 -3.94
CA LYS A 119 3.03 -20.39 -3.60
C LYS A 119 2.47 -19.65 -2.38
N GLY A 120 1.20 -19.27 -2.46
CA GLY A 120 0.49 -18.54 -1.40
C GLY A 120 0.81 -17.04 -1.34
N LYS A 121 1.76 -16.54 -2.12
CA LYS A 121 2.05 -15.10 -2.16
C LYS A 121 1.01 -14.34 -2.98
N LEU A 122 0.71 -13.12 -2.55
CA LEU A 122 -0.27 -12.25 -3.17
C LEU A 122 0.34 -11.43 -4.31
N THR A 123 -0.47 -11.16 -5.33
CA THR A 123 -0.16 -10.21 -6.39
C THR A 123 -1.32 -9.25 -6.61
N LEU A 124 -1.03 -7.96 -6.53
CA LEU A 124 -1.97 -6.88 -6.82
C LEU A 124 -1.53 -6.21 -8.12
N VAL A 125 -2.46 -6.08 -9.08
CA VAL A 125 -2.21 -5.40 -10.37
C VAL A 125 -3.17 -4.22 -10.45
N LEU A 126 -2.67 -3.02 -10.21
CA LEU A 126 -3.50 -1.82 -10.03
C LEU A 126 -3.91 -1.16 -11.35
N CYS A 127 -3.09 -1.30 -12.40
CA CYS A 127 -3.39 -0.80 -13.73
C CYS A 127 -3.39 -1.93 -14.79
N ASN A 128 -4.16 -1.74 -15.85
CA ASN A 128 -3.99 -2.48 -17.10
C ASN A 128 -2.93 -1.79 -17.95
N ARG A 129 -2.12 -2.58 -18.65
CA ARG A 129 -1.23 -2.06 -19.69
C ARG A 129 -1.98 -2.04 -21.01
N THR A 130 -2.11 -0.85 -21.59
CA THR A 130 -2.77 -0.63 -22.88
C THR A 130 -1.78 -0.02 -23.87
N LYS A 131 -2.19 0.15 -25.13
CA LYS A 131 -1.39 0.88 -26.13
C LYS A 131 -1.15 2.35 -25.73
N LYS A 132 -2.02 2.94 -24.90
CA LYS A 132 -1.94 4.33 -24.43
C LYS A 132 -1.17 4.47 -23.11
N GLY A 133 -0.58 3.39 -22.60
CA GLY A 133 0.11 3.36 -21.31
C GLY A 133 -0.68 2.62 -20.23
N LEU A 134 -0.42 2.96 -18.96
CA LEU A 134 -1.11 2.36 -17.83
C LEU A 134 -2.47 3.03 -17.61
N THR A 135 -3.50 2.22 -17.45
CA THR A 135 -4.86 2.67 -17.13
C THR A 135 -5.31 2.02 -15.82
N PRO A 136 -5.66 2.78 -14.77
CA PRO A 136 -6.16 2.22 -13.51
C PRO A 136 -7.33 1.25 -13.73
N ARG A 137 -7.35 0.14 -12.99
CA ARG A 137 -8.44 -0.83 -13.10
C ARG A 137 -9.67 -0.31 -12.35
N PRO A 138 -10.88 -0.35 -12.94
CA PRO A 138 -12.09 0.20 -12.33
C PRO A 138 -12.38 -0.28 -10.90
N LYS A 139 -12.06 -1.55 -10.59
CA LYS A 139 -12.24 -2.12 -9.25
C LYS A 139 -11.41 -1.46 -8.15
N PHE A 140 -10.39 -0.66 -8.50
CA PHE A 140 -9.57 0.07 -7.54
C PHE A 140 -9.89 1.56 -7.46
N ARG A 141 -10.89 2.04 -8.20
CA ARG A 141 -11.25 3.47 -8.28
C ARG A 141 -11.50 4.09 -6.91
N ALA A 142 -12.15 3.36 -6.00
CA ALA A 142 -12.44 3.84 -4.65
C ALA A 142 -11.18 4.10 -3.81
N TYR A 143 -10.02 3.57 -4.20
CA TYR A 143 -8.76 3.69 -3.44
C TYR A 143 -7.76 4.67 -4.08
N GLU A 144 -8.06 5.19 -5.27
CA GLU A 144 -7.19 6.10 -6.03
C GLU A 144 -6.99 7.42 -5.27
N ASN A 145 -5.75 7.70 -4.85
CA ASN A 145 -5.36 8.86 -4.04
C ASN A 145 -6.24 9.07 -2.79
N ALA A 146 -6.83 8.00 -2.26
CA ALA A 146 -7.85 8.03 -1.22
C ALA A 146 -7.29 8.21 0.21
N PHE A 147 -6.39 9.18 0.39
CA PHE A 147 -5.77 9.47 1.68
C PHE A 147 -6.79 9.91 2.74
N ASP A 148 -7.91 10.52 2.33
CA ASP A 148 -9.02 10.91 3.21
C ASP A 148 -9.60 9.73 3.99
N GLN A 149 -9.47 8.50 3.48
CA GLN A 149 -9.89 7.29 4.19
C GLN A 149 -9.08 7.05 5.48
N LEU A 150 -7.86 7.58 5.57
CA LEU A 150 -7.01 7.47 6.75
C LEU A 150 -7.45 8.41 7.88
N GLN A 151 -8.26 9.43 7.59
CA GLN A 151 -8.71 10.42 8.58
C GLN A 151 -9.89 9.93 9.44
N ARG A 152 -10.68 8.97 8.96
CA ARG A 152 -11.95 8.58 9.62
C ARG A 152 -11.70 7.57 10.74
N GLY A 153 -11.78 8.02 11.99
CA GLY A 153 -11.97 7.15 13.15
C GLY A 153 -13.41 6.65 13.20
N GLY A 154 -13.61 5.32 13.08
CA GLY A 154 -14.89 4.67 13.36
C GLY A 154 -15.77 4.32 12.15
N THR A 155 -16.05 3.02 12.05
CA THR A 155 -17.10 2.31 11.28
C THR A 155 -17.19 2.55 9.76
N ARG A 156 -16.67 1.58 8.98
CA ARG A 156 -17.26 1.30 7.66
C ARG A 156 -18.72 0.89 7.91
N GLY A 157 -19.65 1.81 7.66
CA GLY A 157 -21.06 1.47 7.60
C GLY A 157 -21.26 0.33 6.61
N VAL A 158 -21.80 -0.79 7.09
CA VAL A 158 -22.41 -1.79 6.23
C VAL A 158 -23.56 -1.07 5.51
N PRO A 159 -23.60 -1.04 4.17
CA PRO A 159 -24.74 -0.47 3.47
C PRO A 159 -26.00 -1.26 3.87
N ALA A 160 -27.05 -0.52 4.21
CA ALA A 160 -28.40 -1.05 4.39
C ALA A 160 -28.89 -1.77 3.12
#